data_AF-A0A938U8Z1-F1
#
_entry.id   AF-A0A938U8Z1-F1
#
_cell.length_a   1.000
_cell.length_b   1.000
_cell.length_c   1.000
_cell.angle_alpha   90.00
_cell.angle_beta   90.00
_cell.angle_gamma   90.00
#
_symmetry.space_group_name_H-M   'P 1'
#
loop_
_entity.id
_entity.type
_entity.pdbx_description
1 polymer ?
#
loop_
_entity_poly.entity_id
_entity_poly.type
_entity_poly.pdbx_seq_one_letter_code
_entity_poly.pdbx_strand_id
1 'polypeptide(L)'
;MQKALALSGNYDEFSDAACTSAIHTSHWTGTSTIPGTTASGETKIDIAYATFTSTPLTADNATNNNNYSYCGVTDWASGVEKDILGAPCQGFAIPVGGESLDIYKITSDSLLFGTNAPIGMDLTEDARPTTFNELTVFTRQCMPERRAFCSDVTGAVPLVRGAVPLHDTPTISVRRNASAFVCSFTTRQQ
;
A
#
# COMPACT_ATOMS: atom_id res chain seq x y z
N MET A 1 -4.87 -24.90 -0.99
CA MET A 1 -5.36 -23.52 -0.75
C MET A 1 -4.15 -22.62 -0.62
N GLN A 2 -4.08 -21.58 -1.44
CA GLN A 2 -3.02 -20.58 -1.35
C GLN A 2 -3.26 -19.73 -0.11
N LYS A 3 -2.22 -19.52 0.70
CA LYS A 3 -2.34 -18.79 1.97
C LYS A 3 -2.54 -17.30 1.66
N ALA A 4 -3.64 -16.72 2.14
CA ALA A 4 -3.85 -15.29 2.06
C ALA A 4 -2.79 -14.57 2.91
N LEU A 5 -2.18 -13.53 2.36
CA LEU A 5 -1.22 -12.69 3.08
C LEU A 5 -1.95 -11.50 3.68
N ALA A 6 -1.65 -11.15 4.93
CA ALA A 6 -2.13 -9.91 5.52
C ALA A 6 -1.32 -8.74 4.96
N LEU A 7 -2.01 -7.71 4.47
CA LEU A 7 -1.41 -6.50 3.92
C LEU A 7 -1.81 -5.29 4.75
N SER A 8 -0.92 -4.31 4.81
CA SER A 8 -1.21 -2.98 5.34
C SER A 8 -0.51 -1.92 4.49
N GLY A 9 -1.08 -0.75 4.34
CA GLY A 9 -0.39 0.35 3.65
C GLY A 9 -0.67 1.67 4.31
N ASN A 10 0.29 2.57 4.17
CA ASN A 10 0.20 3.95 4.65
C ASN A 10 0.42 4.89 3.47
N TYR A 11 -0.46 5.85 3.30
CA TYR A 11 -0.34 6.94 2.36
C TYR A 11 -0.09 8.22 3.15
N ASP A 12 1.06 8.86 2.98
CA ASP A 12 1.36 10.12 3.65
C ASP A 12 1.37 11.26 2.60
N GLU A 13 0.63 12.32 2.87
CA GLU A 13 0.69 13.58 2.11
C GLU A 13 1.61 14.56 2.85
N PHE A 14 2.49 15.25 2.13
CA PHE A 14 3.48 16.15 2.72
C PHE A 14 3.28 17.59 2.21
N SER A 15 3.55 18.57 3.08
CA SER A 15 3.53 19.98 2.68
C SER A 15 4.83 20.45 2.03
N ASP A 16 5.88 19.62 2.04
CA ASP A 16 7.21 19.96 1.54
C ASP A 16 7.76 18.93 0.56
N ALA A 17 8.57 19.42 -0.39
CA ALA A 17 9.23 18.60 -1.40
C ALA A 17 10.31 17.64 -0.85
N ALA A 18 10.71 17.78 0.41
CA ALA A 18 11.64 16.86 1.05
C ALA A 18 10.92 15.72 1.80
N CYS A 19 9.59 15.74 1.84
CA CYS A 19 8.73 14.80 2.56
C CYS A 19 9.11 14.60 4.02
N THR A 20 9.26 15.72 4.71
CA THR A 20 9.62 15.76 6.14
C THR A 20 8.45 16.16 7.03
N SER A 21 7.45 16.84 6.47
CA SER A 21 6.32 17.42 7.16
C SER A 21 5.02 16.83 6.63
N ALA A 22 4.68 15.63 7.12
CA ALA A 22 3.42 14.99 6.77
C ALA A 22 2.24 15.83 7.31
N ILE A 23 1.27 16.11 6.46
CA ILE A 23 0.07 16.88 6.78
C ILE A 23 -1.20 16.02 6.81
N HIS A 24 -1.13 14.83 6.23
CA HIS A 24 -2.22 13.87 6.20
C HIS A 24 -1.62 12.46 6.14
N THR A 25 -2.28 11.49 6.78
CA THR A 25 -1.97 10.08 6.59
C THR A 25 -3.24 9.26 6.42
N SER A 26 -3.22 8.30 5.51
CA SER A 26 -4.29 7.32 5.34
C SER A 26 -3.72 5.93 5.47
N HIS A 27 -4.39 5.07 6.24
CA HIS A 27 -3.94 3.71 6.48
C HIS A 27 -4.99 2.73 5.98
N TRP A 28 -4.57 1.66 5.33
CA TRP A 28 -5.46 0.57 4.96
C TRP A 28 -4.90 -0.76 5.43
N THR A 29 -5.79 -1.69 5.70
CA THR A 29 -5.45 -3.10 5.91
C THR A 29 -6.25 -3.97 4.97
N GLY A 30 -5.76 -5.17 4.71
CA GLY A 30 -6.43 -6.09 3.82
C GLY A 30 -5.78 -7.46 3.78
N THR A 31 -6.25 -8.27 2.85
CA THR A 31 -5.66 -9.57 2.54
C THR A 31 -5.36 -9.67 1.07
N SER A 32 -4.39 -10.50 0.69
CA SER A 32 -4.13 -10.79 -0.72
C SER A 32 -3.99 -12.25 -1.08
N THR A 33 -4.28 -12.54 -2.34
CA THR A 33 -4.10 -13.84 -2.99
C THR A 33 -3.30 -13.69 -4.29
N ILE A 34 -2.60 -14.75 -4.69
CA ILE A 34 -1.76 -14.78 -5.90
C ILE A 34 -2.37 -15.78 -6.89
N PRO A 35 -3.41 -15.43 -7.65
CA PRO A 35 -4.22 -16.41 -8.40
C PRO A 35 -3.48 -17.07 -9.57
N GLY A 36 -2.27 -16.60 -9.89
CA GLY A 36 -1.41 -17.17 -10.94
C GLY A 36 -0.64 -16.07 -11.67
N THR A 37 -0.44 -16.27 -12.96
CA THR A 37 0.20 -15.29 -13.85
C THR A 37 -0.77 -14.84 -14.95
N THR A 38 -0.54 -13.66 -15.50
CA THR A 38 -1.16 -13.22 -16.75
C THR A 38 -0.66 -14.08 -17.93
N ALA A 39 -1.25 -13.91 -19.12
CA ALA A 39 -0.77 -14.54 -20.35
C ALA A 39 0.64 -14.06 -20.75
N SER A 40 0.99 -12.82 -20.39
CA SER A 40 2.32 -12.23 -20.64
C SER A 40 3.35 -12.59 -19.56
N GLY A 41 2.94 -13.29 -18.50
CA GLY A 41 3.82 -13.85 -17.47
C GLY A 41 3.99 -12.99 -16.21
N GLU A 42 3.30 -11.86 -16.08
CA GLU A 42 3.30 -11.07 -14.85
C GLU A 42 2.56 -11.82 -13.73
N THR A 43 3.03 -11.67 -12.49
CA THR A 43 2.37 -12.31 -11.35
C THR A 43 1.14 -11.51 -10.96
N LYS A 44 -0.01 -12.16 -10.88
CA LYS A 44 -1.27 -11.56 -10.44
C LYS A 44 -1.29 -11.42 -8.93
N ILE A 45 -1.92 -10.38 -8.44
CA ILE A 45 -2.27 -10.21 -7.02
C ILE A 45 -3.68 -9.65 -6.92
N ASP A 46 -4.48 -10.25 -6.05
CA ASP A 46 -5.80 -9.74 -5.70
C ASP A 46 -5.73 -9.23 -4.28
N ILE A 47 -6.23 -8.03 -4.03
CA ILE A 47 -6.19 -7.37 -2.73
C ILE A 47 -7.63 -7.09 -2.30
N ALA A 48 -8.07 -7.70 -1.21
CA ALA A 48 -9.33 -7.36 -0.56
C ALA A 48 -9.06 -6.38 0.59
N TYR A 49 -9.74 -5.24 0.60
CA TYR A 49 -9.56 -4.22 1.62
C TYR A 49 -10.47 -4.51 2.82
N ALA A 50 -9.89 -4.49 4.02
CA ALA A 50 -10.59 -4.71 5.28
C ALA A 50 -10.87 -3.40 6.02
N THR A 51 -9.93 -2.45 5.96
CA THR A 51 -10.07 -1.12 6.57
C THR A 51 -9.50 -0.04 5.66
N PHE A 52 -10.02 1.18 5.78
CA PHE A 52 -9.38 2.36 5.21
C PHE A 52 -9.65 3.57 6.10
N THR A 53 -8.64 4.03 6.82
CA THR A 53 -8.70 5.17 7.73
C THR A 53 -7.92 6.34 7.18
N SER A 54 -8.28 7.54 7.65
CA SER A 54 -7.63 8.80 7.28
C SER A 54 -7.51 9.70 8.51
N THR A 55 -6.40 10.40 8.61
CA THR A 55 -6.06 11.28 9.73
C THR A 55 -5.37 12.55 9.19
N PRO A 56 -5.99 13.74 9.31
CA PRO A 56 -5.29 14.99 9.09
C PRO A 56 -4.28 15.21 10.23
N LEU A 57 -3.02 15.48 9.89
CA LEU A 57 -1.94 15.62 10.88
C LEU A 57 -1.76 17.07 11.36
N THR A 58 -2.36 18.04 10.67
CA THR A 58 -2.29 19.47 11.03
C THR A 58 -3.69 20.11 11.11
N ALA A 59 -3.81 21.21 11.85
CA ALA A 59 -5.05 21.97 11.96
C ALA A 59 -5.49 22.57 10.62
N ASP A 60 -4.54 23.02 9.80
CA ASP A 60 -4.81 23.55 8.45
C ASP A 60 -5.36 22.46 7.53
N ASN A 61 -4.78 21.24 7.55
CA ASN A 61 -5.30 20.13 6.75
C ASN A 61 -6.71 19.71 7.22
N ALA A 62 -6.95 19.64 8.54
CA ALA A 62 -8.28 19.38 9.07
C ALA A 62 -9.31 20.44 8.63
N THR A 63 -8.94 21.72 8.67
CA THR A 63 -9.78 22.84 8.19
C THR A 63 -10.09 22.69 6.70
N ASN A 64 -9.09 22.36 5.87
CA ASN A 64 -9.29 22.11 4.45
C ASN A 64 -10.23 20.92 4.20
N ASN A 65 -10.03 19.81 4.91
CA ASN A 65 -10.89 18.64 4.79
C ASN A 65 -12.34 18.96 5.15
N ASN A 66 -12.58 19.79 6.17
CA ASN A 66 -13.93 20.26 6.52
C ASN A 66 -14.53 21.16 5.44
N ASN A 67 -13.75 22.11 4.90
CA ASN A 67 -14.21 23.01 3.85
C ASN A 67 -14.66 22.27 2.59
N TYR A 68 -13.96 21.18 2.23
CA TYR A 68 -14.30 20.36 1.07
C TYR A 68 -15.19 19.16 1.38
N SER A 69 -15.59 18.96 2.66
CA SER A 69 -16.30 17.76 3.09
C SER A 69 -15.59 16.48 2.61
N TYR A 70 -14.28 16.39 2.85
CA TYR A 70 -13.46 15.27 2.42
C TYR A 70 -14.06 13.95 2.94
N CYS A 71 -14.28 12.99 2.03
CA CYS A 71 -15.00 11.74 2.29
C CYS A 71 -16.43 11.91 2.87
N GLY A 72 -17.08 13.06 2.64
CA GLY A 72 -18.40 13.37 3.22
C GLY A 72 -18.38 13.71 4.71
N VAL A 73 -17.19 13.89 5.30
CA VAL A 73 -17.00 14.22 6.72
C VAL A 73 -16.74 15.71 6.87
N THR A 74 -17.37 16.34 7.86
CA THR A 74 -17.34 17.80 8.09
C THR A 74 -16.82 18.22 9.47
N ASP A 75 -16.42 17.26 10.30
CA ASP A 75 -15.92 17.43 11.66
C ASP A 75 -14.50 16.85 11.85
N TRP A 76 -13.66 16.96 10.82
CA TRP A 76 -12.24 16.64 10.89
C TRP A 76 -11.54 17.48 11.96
N ALA A 77 -10.70 16.81 12.74
CA ALA A 77 -9.82 17.42 13.72
C ALA A 77 -8.41 16.83 13.57
N SER A 78 -7.40 17.65 13.79
CA SER A 78 -6.00 17.22 13.69
C SER A 78 -5.71 16.08 14.66
N GLY A 79 -5.06 15.02 14.16
CA GLY A 79 -4.69 13.83 14.92
C GLY A 79 -5.85 12.89 15.24
N VAL A 80 -7.06 13.16 14.75
CA VAL A 80 -8.22 12.30 14.96
C VAL A 80 -8.45 11.44 13.72
N GLU A 81 -8.21 10.14 13.86
CA GLU A 81 -8.45 9.16 12.81
C GLU A 81 -9.95 8.95 12.58
N LYS A 82 -10.33 8.80 11.32
CA LYS A 82 -11.69 8.42 10.90
C LYS A 82 -11.63 7.26 9.91
N ASP A 83 -12.56 6.32 10.06
CA ASP A 83 -12.82 5.29 9.05
C ASP A 83 -13.55 5.93 7.86
N ILE A 84 -12.96 5.76 6.69
CA ILE A 84 -13.45 6.28 5.41
C ILE A 84 -13.65 5.15 4.39
N LEU A 85 -13.66 3.89 4.83
CA LEU A 85 -14.03 2.77 3.97
C LEU A 85 -15.49 2.93 3.51
N GLY A 86 -15.71 2.85 2.20
CA GLY A 86 -17.00 3.08 1.56
C GLY A 86 -17.40 4.56 1.44
N ALA A 87 -16.62 5.48 2.01
CA ALA A 87 -16.94 6.89 1.98
C ALA A 87 -16.60 7.51 0.60
N PRO A 88 -17.41 8.46 0.08
CA PRO A 88 -17.17 9.09 -1.19
C PRO A 88 -16.09 10.17 -1.07
N CYS A 89 -14.81 9.78 -1.06
CA CYS A 89 -13.73 10.75 -1.08
C CYS A 89 -13.48 11.25 -2.51
N GLN A 90 -13.42 12.58 -2.68
CA GLN A 90 -13.30 13.22 -3.98
C GLN A 90 -12.04 12.71 -4.71
N GLY A 91 -12.25 11.91 -5.77
CA GLY A 91 -11.18 11.35 -6.61
C GLY A 91 -10.71 9.93 -6.26
N PHE A 92 -10.98 9.41 -5.05
CA PHE A 92 -10.60 8.04 -4.68
C PHE A 92 -11.48 7.50 -3.56
N ALA A 93 -12.19 6.40 -3.79
CA ALA A 93 -12.95 5.72 -2.75
C ALA A 93 -12.70 4.21 -2.84
N ILE A 94 -12.57 3.56 -1.68
CA ILE A 94 -12.55 2.09 -1.60
C ILE A 94 -13.95 1.68 -1.14
N PRO A 95 -14.77 1.03 -1.99
CA PRO A 95 -16.08 0.58 -1.56
C PRO A 95 -15.96 -0.49 -0.46
N VAL A 96 -16.99 -0.62 0.39
CA VAL A 96 -17.04 -1.72 1.38
C VAL A 96 -17.07 -3.05 0.63
N GLY A 97 -16.15 -3.96 0.98
CA GLY A 97 -15.97 -5.21 0.24
C GLY A 97 -15.30 -5.03 -1.11
N GLY A 98 -14.75 -3.83 -1.38
CA GLY A 98 -13.96 -3.57 -2.58
C GLY A 98 -12.69 -4.39 -2.63
N GLU A 99 -12.34 -4.80 -3.83
CA GLU A 99 -11.11 -5.51 -4.14
C GLU A 99 -10.30 -4.73 -5.19
N SER A 100 -9.03 -5.07 -5.32
CA SER A 100 -8.18 -4.64 -6.44
C SER A 100 -7.59 -5.86 -7.12
N LEU A 101 -7.77 -5.94 -8.44
CA LEU A 101 -7.11 -6.93 -9.29
C LEU A 101 -5.90 -6.27 -9.93
N ASP A 102 -4.70 -6.68 -9.53
CA ASP A 102 -3.46 -6.04 -9.94
C ASP A 102 -2.40 -7.06 -10.40
N ILE A 103 -1.31 -6.58 -10.95
CA ILE A 103 -0.09 -7.34 -11.20
C ILE A 103 1.00 -6.79 -10.29
N TYR A 104 1.95 -7.65 -9.91
CA TYR A 104 3.15 -7.19 -9.22
C TYR A 104 4.41 -7.83 -9.79
N LYS A 105 5.52 -7.12 -9.62
CA LYS A 105 6.86 -7.59 -9.94
C LYS A 105 7.82 -7.14 -8.85
N ILE A 106 8.62 -8.08 -8.39
CA ILE A 106 9.75 -7.81 -7.51
C ILE A 106 10.99 -7.67 -8.39
N THR A 107 11.65 -6.51 -8.34
CA THR A 107 13.01 -6.30 -8.83
C THR A 107 13.98 -6.38 -7.64
N SER A 108 15.28 -6.18 -7.84
CA SER A 108 16.30 -6.36 -6.79
C SER A 108 15.93 -5.69 -5.46
N ASP A 109 15.43 -4.45 -5.54
CA ASP A 109 15.19 -3.60 -4.37
C ASP A 109 13.80 -2.97 -4.35
N SER A 110 12.91 -3.38 -5.26
CA SER A 110 11.63 -2.71 -5.46
C SER A 110 10.50 -3.67 -5.74
N LEU A 111 9.35 -3.37 -5.16
CA LEU A 111 8.07 -3.95 -5.54
C LEU A 111 7.37 -2.93 -6.46
N LEU A 112 6.98 -3.38 -7.65
CA LEU A 112 6.21 -2.62 -8.62
C LEU A 112 4.80 -3.22 -8.70
N PHE A 113 3.79 -2.35 -8.81
CA PHE A 113 2.41 -2.74 -9.09
C PHE A 113 1.98 -2.27 -10.48
N GLY A 114 0.83 -2.73 -10.95
CA GLY A 114 0.26 -2.33 -12.22
C GLY A 114 -0.12 -0.85 -12.27
N THR A 115 -0.08 -0.29 -13.48
CA THR A 115 -0.52 1.07 -13.73
C THR A 115 -2.04 1.15 -13.64
N ASN A 116 -2.54 2.05 -12.79
CA ASN A 116 -3.97 2.34 -12.62
C ASN A 116 -4.82 1.10 -12.30
N ALA A 117 -4.33 0.21 -11.44
CA ALA A 117 -5.12 -0.92 -10.94
C ALA A 117 -6.47 -0.43 -10.40
N PRO A 118 -7.59 -0.98 -10.90
CA PRO A 118 -8.91 -0.57 -10.45
C PRO A 118 -9.16 -1.07 -9.04
N ILE A 119 -10.06 -0.38 -8.34
CA ILE A 119 -10.61 -0.80 -7.05
C ILE A 119 -12.14 -0.77 -7.19
N GLY A 120 -12.81 -1.87 -6.86
CA GLY A 120 -14.26 -2.02 -7.04
C GLY A 120 -14.81 -3.32 -6.46
N MET A 121 -16.14 -3.47 -6.41
CA MET A 121 -16.80 -4.68 -5.88
C MET A 121 -17.00 -5.79 -6.92
N ASP A 122 -16.99 -5.45 -8.21
CA ASP A 122 -17.33 -6.37 -9.31
C ASP A 122 -16.27 -6.33 -10.42
N LEU A 123 -14.99 -6.37 -10.03
CA LEU A 123 -13.88 -6.34 -10.98
C LEU A 123 -13.80 -7.66 -11.74
N THR A 124 -13.50 -7.57 -13.04
CA THR A 124 -13.22 -8.73 -13.89
C THR A 124 -11.73 -8.76 -14.24
N GLU A 125 -11.23 -9.94 -14.64
CA GLU A 125 -9.83 -10.10 -15.06
C GLU A 125 -9.41 -9.16 -16.20
N ASP A 126 -10.36 -8.74 -17.06
CA ASP A 126 -10.11 -7.81 -18.16
C ASP A 126 -9.71 -6.41 -17.67
N ALA A 127 -10.04 -6.06 -16.43
CA ALA A 127 -9.70 -4.79 -15.82
C ALA A 127 -8.29 -4.78 -15.19
N ARG A 128 -7.63 -5.95 -15.11
CA ARG A 128 -6.29 -6.07 -14.53
C ARG A 128 -5.26 -5.32 -15.39
N PRO A 129 -4.37 -4.52 -14.79
CA PRO A 129 -3.32 -3.84 -15.55
C PRO A 129 -2.41 -4.81 -16.30
N THR A 130 -1.91 -4.35 -17.45
CA THR A 130 -0.96 -5.07 -18.30
C THR A 130 0.43 -4.43 -18.32
N THR A 131 0.60 -3.29 -17.64
CA THR A 131 1.86 -2.55 -17.57
C THR A 131 2.16 -2.17 -16.12
N PHE A 132 3.45 -2.15 -15.76
CA PHE A 132 3.88 -1.73 -14.42
C PHE A 132 3.99 -0.22 -14.31
N ASN A 133 3.69 0.31 -13.13
CA ASN A 133 3.91 1.71 -12.81
C ASN A 133 5.34 1.89 -12.29
N GLU A 134 6.26 2.26 -13.18
CA GLU A 134 7.68 2.49 -12.83
C GLU A 134 7.90 3.73 -11.94
N LEU A 135 6.90 4.61 -11.81
CA LEU A 135 6.96 5.79 -10.96
C LEU A 135 6.52 5.50 -9.52
N THR A 136 5.79 4.40 -9.30
CA THR A 136 5.32 4.00 -7.97
C THR A 136 6.13 2.81 -7.50
N VAL A 137 7.26 3.12 -6.87
CA VAL A 137 8.19 2.14 -6.33
C VAL A 137 7.90 1.94 -4.85
N PHE A 138 7.57 0.70 -4.48
CA PHE A 138 7.39 0.31 -3.09
C PHE A 138 8.69 -0.31 -2.58
N THR A 139 9.23 0.24 -1.50
CA THR A 139 10.42 -0.29 -0.83
C THR A 139 10.01 -1.19 0.32
N ARG A 140 10.75 -2.29 0.50
CA ARG A 140 10.49 -3.22 1.59
C ARG A 140 10.85 -2.54 2.92
N GLN A 141 9.85 -2.24 3.73
CA GLN A 141 10.10 -1.76 5.10
C GLN A 141 10.45 -2.95 6.00
N CYS A 142 11.72 -3.09 6.33
CA CYS A 142 12.15 -4.07 7.32
C CYS A 142 11.78 -3.58 8.71
N MET A 143 10.91 -4.32 9.41
CA MET A 143 10.59 -4.00 10.80
C MET A 143 11.86 -4.07 11.66
N PRO A 144 12.13 -3.05 12.49
CA PRO A 144 13.37 -2.97 13.27
C PRO A 144 13.58 -4.15 14.22
N GLU A 145 12.51 -4.81 14.65
CA GLU A 145 12.54 -5.98 15.54
C GLU A 145 12.94 -7.29 14.84
N ARG A 146 13.02 -7.30 13.50
CA ARG A 146 13.34 -8.51 12.69
C ARG A 146 14.50 -8.29 11.71
N ARG A 147 15.51 -7.48 12.09
CA ARG A 147 16.68 -7.15 11.25
C ARG A 147 17.39 -8.38 10.66
N ALA A 148 17.43 -9.51 11.36
CA ALA A 148 18.12 -10.73 10.91
C ALA A 148 17.50 -11.40 9.68
N PHE A 149 16.23 -11.10 9.33
CA PHE A 149 15.53 -11.73 8.20
C PHE A 149 15.55 -10.89 6.91
N CYS A 150 16.22 -9.75 6.93
CA CYS A 150 16.26 -8.81 5.81
C CYS A 150 17.62 -8.73 5.10
N SER A 151 18.70 -9.33 5.61
CA SER A 151 20.04 -9.13 5.05
C SER A 151 20.39 -10.01 3.85
N ASP A 152 19.69 -11.12 3.59
CA ASP A 152 20.17 -12.08 2.59
C ASP A 152 19.03 -12.66 1.75
N VAL A 153 18.80 -12.08 0.57
CA VAL A 153 18.21 -12.80 -0.58
C VAL A 153 19.10 -12.72 -1.82
N THR A 154 20.26 -12.05 -1.74
CA THR A 154 21.25 -12.00 -2.84
C THR A 154 22.42 -12.98 -2.69
N GLY A 155 22.46 -13.81 -1.64
CA GLY A 155 23.53 -14.78 -1.40
C GLY A 155 23.03 -16.21 -1.27
N ALA A 156 23.45 -17.10 -2.17
CA ALA A 156 23.25 -18.53 -2.03
C ALA A 156 24.14 -19.11 -0.92
N VAL A 157 23.60 -19.60 0.21
CA VAL A 157 24.25 -20.61 1.08
C VAL A 157 23.22 -21.35 1.97
N PRO A 158 23.57 -22.48 2.63
CA PRO A 158 23.11 -23.83 2.34
C PRO A 158 21.99 -24.35 3.25
N LEU A 159 21.42 -25.50 2.86
CA LEU A 159 20.54 -26.35 3.66
C LEU A 159 21.03 -26.51 5.12
N VAL A 160 20.29 -25.96 6.08
CA VAL A 160 20.30 -26.42 7.47
C VAL A 160 18.90 -26.87 7.84
N ARG A 161 18.76 -28.19 8.08
CA ARG A 161 17.55 -28.82 8.62
C ARG A 161 17.30 -28.29 10.04
N GLY A 162 16.19 -27.60 10.23
CA GLY A 162 15.65 -27.23 11.53
C GLY A 162 14.25 -26.66 11.37
N ALA A 163 13.24 -27.50 11.55
CA ALA A 163 11.84 -27.08 11.50
C ALA A 163 11.53 -26.20 12.71
N VAL A 164 11.37 -24.89 12.49
CA VAL A 164 10.69 -23.99 13.42
C VAL A 164 9.33 -23.66 12.80
N PRO A 165 8.20 -23.87 13.49
CA PRO A 165 6.90 -23.53 12.94
C PRO A 165 6.72 -22.01 13.01
N LEU A 166 6.88 -21.33 11.88
CA LEU A 166 6.58 -19.90 11.73
C LEU A 166 5.06 -19.69 11.63
N HIS A 167 4.46 -19.20 12.71
CA HIS A 167 3.08 -18.73 12.76
C HIS A 167 2.92 -17.23 12.46
N ASP A 168 3.97 -16.55 11.99
CA ASP A 168 3.93 -15.10 11.79
C ASP A 168 3.65 -14.72 10.33
N THR A 169 2.55 -14.01 10.12
CA THR A 169 2.14 -13.47 8.83
C THR A 169 3.05 -12.28 8.48
N PRO A 170 3.75 -12.27 7.32
CA PRO A 170 4.56 -11.13 6.92
C PRO A 170 3.65 -9.95 6.61
N THR A 171 3.87 -8.82 7.29
CA THR A 171 3.22 -7.55 6.96
C THR A 171 4.03 -6.86 5.87
N ILE A 172 3.41 -6.64 4.70
CA ILE A 172 3.94 -5.73 3.68
C ILE A 172 3.39 -4.35 4.02
N SER A 173 4.26 -3.33 4.10
CA SER A 173 3.91 -1.91 4.26
C SER A 173 4.03 -1.22 2.91
N VAL A 174 2.92 -0.66 2.42
CA VAL A 174 2.79 -0.09 1.06
C VAL A 174 2.63 1.43 1.16
N ARG A 175 3.57 2.22 0.60
CA ARG A 175 3.47 3.70 0.49
C ARG A 175 3.12 4.14 -0.94
N ARG A 176 1.95 4.75 -1.13
CA ARG A 176 1.50 5.28 -2.44
C ARG A 176 1.79 6.80 -2.50
N ASN A 177 1.96 7.36 -3.70
CA ASN A 177 2.16 8.79 -3.92
C ASN A 177 0.95 9.40 -4.64
N ALA A 178 0.43 10.54 -4.17
CA ALA A 178 -0.59 11.32 -4.87
C ALA A 178 -0.28 12.81 -4.71
N SER A 179 -0.79 13.59 -5.65
CA SER A 179 -0.26 14.87 -6.12
C SER A 179 -0.42 16.04 -5.13
N ALA A 180 0.55 16.22 -4.24
CA ALA A 180 1.10 17.50 -3.81
C ALA A 180 2.50 17.22 -3.27
N PHE A 181 3.52 17.57 -4.06
CA PHE A 181 4.94 17.20 -3.91
C PHE A 181 5.27 15.69 -3.97
N VAL A 182 5.97 15.31 -5.03
CA VAL A 182 6.42 13.93 -5.30
C VAL A 182 7.74 13.69 -4.58
N CYS A 183 7.76 12.81 -3.57
CA CYS A 183 9.01 12.25 -3.06
C CYS A 183 9.06 10.75 -3.33
N SER A 184 9.94 10.37 -4.24
CA SER A 184 10.46 9.03 -4.37
C SER A 184 11.54 8.82 -3.30
N PHE A 185 11.44 7.74 -2.52
CA PHE A 185 12.49 7.39 -1.56
C PHE A 185 13.70 6.81 -2.32
N THR A 186 14.81 7.55 -2.30
CA THR A 186 16.15 7.05 -2.64
C THR A 186 16.83 6.61 -1.35
N THR A 187 17.08 5.31 -1.16
CA THR A 187 18.00 4.87 -0.10
C THR A 187 19.44 5.14 -0.53
N ARG A 188 20.10 6.11 0.11
CA ARG A 188 21.54 6.35 0.00
C ARG A 188 22.32 5.15 0.54
N GLN A 189 23.20 4.60 -0.29
CA GLN A 189 24.34 3.81 0.19
C GLN A 189 25.38 4.75 0.83
N GLN A 190 25.83 4.40 2.03
CA GLN A 190 27.21 4.58 2.46
C GLN A 190 27.72 3.22 2.92
#